data_AF-A0A3Q2Z383-F1
#
_entry.id   AF-A0A3Q2Z383-F1
#
_cell.length_a   1.000
_cell.length_b   1.000
_cell.length_c   1.000
_cell.angle_alpha   90.00
_cell.angle_beta   90.00
_cell.angle_gamma   90.00
#
_symmetry.space_group_name_H-M   'P 1'
#
loop_
_entity.id
_entity.type
_entity.pdbx_description
1 polymer ?
#
loop_
_entity_poly.entity_id
_entity_poly.type
_entity_poly.pdbx_seq_one_letter_code
_entity_poly.pdbx_strand_id
1 'polypeptide(L)'
;MRPFKLWQQAAIAAKVFIQRDYTNGTVCQFQTKFPSELETRIDKQQFEETVRMLNNLYAEAEKLGSHSYIEGCLACLTAYTVFLCMETHYEKVLKKIAKYVQEQNDKVYAPRGLLLTDPIERGLRVIEVTIFEERSLTR
;
A
#
# COMPACT_ATOMS: atom_id res chain seq x y z
N MET A 1 -6.90 -0.15 21.04
CA MET A 1 -7.47 -0.41 19.71
C MET A 1 -8.55 0.63 19.38
N ARG A 2 -8.19 1.92 19.23
CA ARG A 2 -9.13 3.05 19.00
C ARG A 2 -8.60 4.33 18.27
N PRO A 3 -7.39 4.45 17.69
CA PRO A 3 -7.02 5.73 17.03
C PRO A 3 -7.60 5.88 15.62
N PHE A 4 -7.63 4.81 14.81
CA PHE A 4 -8.00 4.89 13.39
C PHE A 4 -9.44 5.36 13.12
N LYS A 5 -10.42 4.84 13.86
CA LYS A 5 -11.85 5.18 13.65
C LYS A 5 -12.19 6.64 13.91
N LEU A 6 -11.39 7.36 14.73
CA LEU A 6 -11.66 8.78 15.00
C LEU A 6 -11.42 9.67 13.78
N TRP A 7 -10.43 9.33 12.95
CA TRP A 7 -10.02 10.15 11.82
C TRP A 7 -10.96 10.03 10.61
N GLN A 8 -11.67 8.91 10.47
CA GLN A 8 -12.68 8.75 9.40
C GLN A 8 -13.83 9.79 9.46
N GLN A 9 -13.98 10.50 10.58
CA GLN A 9 -14.98 11.56 10.77
C GLN A 9 -14.35 12.96 10.91
N ALA A 10 -13.03 13.08 10.73
CA ALA A 10 -12.32 14.36 10.73
C ALA A 10 -12.33 14.99 9.33
N ALA A 11 -12.29 16.32 9.26
CA ALA A 11 -12.17 17.03 8.00
C ALA A 11 -10.81 16.72 7.34
N ILE A 12 -10.81 16.55 6.02
CA ILE A 12 -9.59 16.31 5.24
C ILE A 12 -8.95 17.66 4.93
N ALA A 13 -7.73 17.86 5.41
CA ALA A 13 -6.94 19.05 5.12
C ALA A 13 -6.30 18.97 3.72
N ALA A 14 -5.69 17.83 3.40
CA ALA A 14 -4.99 17.63 2.14
C ALA A 14 -4.84 16.14 1.81
N LYS A 15 -4.44 15.85 0.56
CA LYS A 15 -4.05 14.52 0.10
C LYS A 15 -2.72 14.60 -0.63
N VAL A 16 -1.83 13.67 -0.32
CA VAL A 16 -0.50 13.54 -0.92
C VAL A 16 -0.46 12.24 -1.72
N PHE A 17 0.07 12.30 -2.93
CA PHE A 17 0.12 11.16 -3.85
C PHE A 17 1.56 10.82 -4.22
N ILE A 18 2.01 9.64 -3.84
CA ILE A 18 3.31 9.10 -4.23
C ILE A 18 3.09 8.31 -5.51
N GLN A 19 3.75 8.72 -6.59
CA GLN A 19 3.56 8.12 -7.90
C GLN A 19 4.24 6.75 -8.00
N ARG A 20 3.68 5.88 -8.85
CA ARG A 20 4.36 4.68 -9.33
C ARG A 20 5.66 5.05 -10.06
N ASP A 21 6.67 4.22 -9.88
CA ASP A 21 7.94 4.31 -10.57
C ASP A 21 7.96 3.34 -11.77
N TYR A 22 7.97 3.89 -12.98
CA TYR A 22 7.96 3.11 -14.22
C TYR A 22 9.36 2.85 -14.79
N THR A 23 10.42 3.22 -14.07
CA THR A 23 11.81 3.07 -14.55
C THR A 23 12.18 1.62 -14.83
N ASN A 24 11.63 0.68 -14.05
CA ASN A 24 11.82 -0.77 -14.22
C ASN A 24 10.67 -1.45 -14.99
N GLY A 25 9.98 -0.71 -15.87
CA GLY A 25 8.91 -1.26 -16.71
C GLY A 25 7.58 -1.43 -15.96
N THR A 26 7.01 -2.63 -16.02
CA THR A 26 5.65 -2.91 -15.50
C THR A 26 5.61 -3.32 -14.03
N VAL A 27 6.76 -3.47 -13.36
CA VAL A 27 6.86 -3.86 -11.95
C VAL A 27 6.06 -2.89 -11.05
N CYS A 28 5.38 -3.43 -10.05
CA CYS A 28 4.65 -2.62 -9.07
C CYS A 28 5.60 -2.04 -8.01
N GLN A 29 6.12 -0.84 -8.27
CA GLN A 29 7.00 -0.10 -7.37
C GLN A 29 6.60 1.39 -7.28
N PHE A 30 6.82 2.01 -6.13
CA PHE A 30 6.51 3.41 -5.87
C PHE A 30 7.78 4.20 -5.60
N GLN A 31 7.76 5.49 -5.97
CA GLN A 31 8.86 6.40 -5.73
C GLN A 31 9.10 6.56 -4.22
N THR A 32 10.36 6.62 -3.80
CA THR A 32 10.73 6.84 -2.39
C THR A 32 11.00 8.30 -2.06
N LYS A 33 10.74 9.22 -2.99
CA LYS A 33 10.92 10.66 -2.76
C LYS A 33 9.99 11.12 -1.65
N PHE A 34 10.57 11.70 -0.60
CA PHE A 34 9.80 12.24 0.53
C PHE A 34 9.01 13.49 0.11
N PRO A 35 7.68 13.54 0.32
CA PRO A 35 6.86 14.69 0.02
C PRO A 35 6.97 15.78 1.10
N SER A 36 7.16 17.03 0.68
CA SER A 36 7.31 18.20 1.57
C SER A 36 6.11 18.43 2.49
N GLU A 37 4.92 18.05 2.04
CA GLU A 37 3.65 18.20 2.76
C GLU A 37 3.59 17.33 4.03
N LEU A 38 4.44 16.30 4.11
CA LEU A 38 4.52 15.40 5.26
C LEU A 38 5.67 15.75 6.22
N GLU A 39 6.51 16.73 5.90
CA GLU A 39 7.75 17.06 6.63
C GLU A 39 7.50 17.41 8.10
N THR A 40 6.38 18.05 8.41
CA THR A 40 6.00 18.43 9.78
C THR A 40 5.23 17.34 10.54
N ARG A 41 4.86 16.24 9.86
CA ARG A 41 3.92 15.24 10.39
C ARG A 41 4.59 13.89 10.64
N ILE A 42 5.50 13.45 9.79
CA ILE A 42 6.17 12.15 9.88
C ILE A 42 7.66 12.30 9.59
N ASP A 43 8.47 11.51 10.30
CA ASP A 43 9.89 11.43 10.03
C ASP A 43 10.17 10.86 8.62
N LYS A 44 11.15 11.46 7.94
CA LYS A 44 11.52 11.10 6.57
C LYS A 44 11.96 9.64 6.46
N GLN A 45 12.80 9.17 7.39
CA GLN A 45 13.28 7.80 7.37
C GLN A 45 12.12 6.82 7.58
N GLN A 46 11.22 7.13 8.51
CA GLN A 46 10.05 6.28 8.77
C GLN A 46 9.13 6.13 7.56
N PHE A 47 8.92 7.21 6.80
CA PHE A 47 8.16 7.18 5.56
C PHE A 47 8.88 6.36 4.48
N GLU A 48 10.17 6.61 4.25
CA GLU A 48 10.95 5.90 3.24
C GLU A 48 11.01 4.39 3.52
N GLU A 49 11.12 4.00 4.80
CA GLU A 49 11.04 2.60 5.24
C GLU A 49 9.68 1.98 4.92
N THR A 50 8.58 2.73 5.12
CA THR A 50 7.23 2.27 4.78
C THR A 50 7.11 1.99 3.29
N VAL A 51 7.52 2.94 2.44
CA VAL A 51 7.45 2.80 0.97
C VAL A 51 8.36 1.67 0.49
N ARG A 52 9.57 1.54 1.05
CA ARG A 52 10.49 0.46 0.71
C ARG A 52 9.90 -0.91 1.07
N MET A 53 9.28 -1.03 2.24
CA MET A 53 8.62 -2.27 2.64
C MET A 53 7.45 -2.62 1.72
N LEU A 54 6.62 -1.63 1.33
CA LEU A 54 5.54 -1.83 0.36
C LEU A 54 6.09 -2.33 -0.98
N ASN A 55 7.13 -1.69 -1.52
CA ASN A 55 7.78 -2.11 -2.76
C ASN A 55 8.29 -3.56 -2.68
N ASN A 56 8.90 -3.95 -1.55
CA ASN A 56 9.36 -5.32 -1.34
C ASN A 56 8.20 -6.32 -1.30
N LEU A 57 7.08 -5.98 -0.66
CA LEU A 57 5.90 -6.85 -0.61
C LEU A 57 5.23 -7.00 -1.99
N TYR A 58 5.15 -5.92 -2.77
CA TYR A 58 4.64 -6.01 -4.14
C TYR A 58 5.58 -6.79 -5.06
N ALA A 59 6.89 -6.64 -4.91
CA ALA A 59 7.87 -7.46 -5.61
C ALA A 59 7.76 -8.96 -5.22
N GLU A 60 7.51 -9.26 -3.94
CA GLU A 60 7.22 -10.62 -3.46
C GLU A 60 5.98 -11.18 -4.17
N ALA A 61 4.91 -10.39 -4.29
CA ALA A 61 3.68 -10.77 -4.99
C ALA A 61 3.92 -11.13 -6.47
N GLU A 62 4.80 -10.39 -7.16
CA GLU A 62 5.12 -10.58 -8.59
C GLU A 62 6.12 -11.72 -8.84
N LYS A 63 6.98 -12.07 -7.87
CA LYS A 63 8.09 -13.02 -8.06
C LYS A 63 7.64 -14.42 -8.53
N LEU A 64 6.48 -14.92 -8.10
CA LEU A 64 5.97 -16.22 -8.58
C LEU A 64 5.37 -16.18 -9.99
N GLY A 65 5.04 -15.00 -10.54
CA GLY A 65 4.54 -14.87 -11.91
C GLY A 65 5.60 -15.08 -12.99
N SER A 66 6.89 -15.10 -12.62
CA SER A 66 8.02 -15.23 -13.56
C SER A 66 8.31 -16.67 -13.99
N HIS A 67 7.87 -17.67 -13.25
CA HIS A 67 8.00 -19.09 -13.62
C HIS A 67 6.85 -19.61 -14.49
N SER A 68 5.79 -18.82 -14.70
CA SER A 68 4.51 -19.30 -15.25
C SER A 68 4.33 -19.17 -16.78
N TYR A 69 5.31 -18.64 -17.53
CA TYR A 69 5.22 -18.66 -19.00
C TYR A 69 5.23 -20.08 -19.56
N ILE A 70 5.98 -20.99 -18.92
CA ILE A 70 6.08 -22.40 -19.32
C ILE A 70 4.84 -23.19 -18.83
N GLU A 71 4.23 -22.77 -17.72
CA GLU A 71 2.95 -23.33 -17.23
C GLU A 71 1.73 -22.86 -18.04
N GLY A 72 1.77 -21.69 -18.69
CA GLY A 72 0.67 -21.17 -19.51
C GLY A 72 0.24 -22.12 -20.64
N CYS A 73 1.17 -22.91 -21.18
CA CYS A 73 0.87 -23.95 -22.18
C CYS A 73 0.30 -25.24 -21.55
N LEU A 74 0.61 -25.54 -20.28
CA LEU A 74 0.05 -26.67 -19.53
C LEU A 74 -1.32 -26.32 -18.90
N ALA A 75 -1.59 -25.04 -18.66
CA ALA A 75 -2.82 -24.52 -18.06
C ALA A 75 -4.06 -24.62 -18.95
N CYS A 76 -3.91 -24.66 -20.28
CA CYS A 76 -5.04 -24.92 -21.19
C CYS A 76 -5.66 -26.30 -20.96
N LEU A 77 -4.90 -27.27 -20.42
CA LEU A 77 -5.39 -28.63 -20.13
C LEU A 77 -5.91 -28.79 -18.69
N THR A 78 -5.63 -27.85 -17.77
CA THR A 78 -5.96 -27.93 -16.32
C THR A 78 -6.85 -26.79 -15.80
N ALA A 79 -7.46 -26.00 -16.69
CA ALA A 79 -8.13 -24.72 -16.44
C ALA A 79 -9.15 -24.65 -15.28
N TYR A 80 -9.79 -25.76 -14.88
CA TYR A 80 -10.71 -25.79 -13.73
C TYR A 80 -10.02 -26.00 -12.38
N THR A 81 -8.89 -26.71 -12.35
CA THR A 81 -8.19 -27.05 -11.10
C THR A 81 -7.31 -25.89 -10.62
N VAL A 82 -6.75 -25.12 -11.57
CA VAL A 82 -5.99 -23.90 -11.27
C VAL A 82 -6.88 -22.85 -10.59
N PHE A 83 -8.11 -22.64 -11.06
CA PHE A 83 -9.08 -21.70 -10.46
C PHE A 83 -9.39 -21.97 -8.97
N LEU A 84 -9.29 -23.22 -8.50
CA LEU A 84 -9.51 -23.60 -7.09
C LEU A 84 -8.26 -23.47 -6.21
N CYS A 85 -7.06 -23.62 -6.77
CA CYS A 85 -5.79 -23.29 -6.08
C CYS A 85 -5.48 -21.79 -6.12
N MET A 86 -6.29 -21.02 -6.86
CA MET A 86 -6.13 -19.60 -7.15
C MET A 86 -6.80 -18.64 -6.15
N GLU A 87 -7.14 -19.08 -4.93
CA GLU A 87 -6.92 -18.19 -3.77
C GLU A 87 -5.38 -18.01 -3.63
N THR A 88 -4.84 -17.30 -4.62
CA THR A 88 -3.49 -17.48 -5.13
C THR A 88 -2.51 -16.84 -4.18
N HIS A 89 -1.26 -17.27 -4.22
CA HIS A 89 -0.15 -16.57 -3.58
C HIS A 89 -0.26 -15.03 -3.66
N TYR A 90 -0.68 -14.50 -4.81
CA TYR A 90 -0.92 -13.07 -4.99
C TYR A 90 -1.94 -12.52 -3.99
N GLU A 91 -3.13 -13.12 -3.87
CA GLU A 91 -4.14 -12.73 -2.88
C GLU A 91 -3.64 -12.87 -1.43
N LYS A 92 -2.84 -13.90 -1.12
CA LYS A 92 -2.23 -14.06 0.21
C LYS A 92 -1.26 -12.93 0.53
N VAL A 93 -0.43 -12.55 -0.43
CA VAL A 93 0.51 -11.41 -0.28
C VAL A 93 -0.24 -10.09 -0.22
N LEU A 94 -1.34 -9.91 -0.98
CA LEU A 94 -2.20 -8.73 -0.86
C LEU A 94 -2.84 -8.63 0.53
N LYS A 95 -3.32 -9.73 1.11
CA LYS A 95 -3.81 -9.75 2.51
C LYS A 95 -2.70 -9.34 3.51
N LYS A 96 -1.44 -9.76 3.26
CA LYS A 96 -0.27 -9.37 4.05
C LYS A 96 0.01 -7.86 3.92
N ILE A 97 -0.11 -7.30 2.72
CA ILE A 97 0.05 -5.86 2.45
C ILE A 97 -1.04 -5.06 3.17
N ALA A 98 -2.31 -5.45 3.03
CA ALA A 98 -3.43 -4.80 3.70
C ALA A 98 -3.24 -4.78 5.24
N LYS A 99 -2.78 -5.90 5.81
CA LYS A 99 -2.44 -5.99 7.24
C LYS A 99 -1.29 -5.05 7.60
N TYR A 100 -0.23 -5.00 6.79
CA TYR A 100 0.89 -4.09 7.01
C TYR A 100 0.46 -2.62 6.98
N VAL A 101 -0.33 -2.21 5.98
CA VAL A 101 -0.88 -0.85 5.88
C VAL A 101 -1.72 -0.51 7.11
N GLN A 102 -2.57 -1.43 7.56
CA GLN A 102 -3.36 -1.23 8.77
C GLN A 102 -2.47 -1.06 10.02
N GLU A 103 -1.43 -1.89 10.18
CA GLU A 103 -0.50 -1.78 11.30
C GLU A 103 0.29 -0.47 11.28
N GLN A 104 0.73 -0.02 10.11
CA GLN A 104 1.38 1.29 9.94
C GLN A 104 0.42 2.42 10.27
N ASN A 105 -0.83 2.33 9.84
CA ASN A 105 -1.86 3.30 10.20
C ASN A 105 -2.07 3.37 11.71
N ASP A 106 -2.20 2.24 12.39
CA ASP A 106 -2.46 2.22 13.83
C ASP A 106 -1.27 2.72 14.67
N LYS A 107 -0.03 2.40 14.26
CA LYS A 107 1.18 2.68 15.04
C LYS A 107 1.86 4.00 14.66
N VAL A 108 1.82 4.37 13.39
CA VAL A 108 2.61 5.48 12.83
C VAL A 108 1.71 6.60 12.33
N TYR A 109 0.84 6.35 11.36
CA TYR A 109 0.15 7.42 10.63
C TYR A 109 -1.02 8.04 11.41
N ALA A 110 -1.91 7.25 12.01
CA ALA A 110 -3.08 7.76 12.71
C ALA A 110 -2.74 8.65 13.93
N PRO A 111 -1.73 8.34 14.77
CA PRO A 111 -1.31 9.26 15.83
C PRO A 111 -0.85 10.64 15.35
N ARG A 112 -0.51 10.77 14.06
CA ARG A 112 -0.02 12.00 13.42
C ARG A 112 -1.10 12.70 12.58
N GLY A 113 -2.34 12.24 12.63
CA GLY A 113 -3.44 12.76 11.81
C GLY A 113 -3.29 12.38 10.33
N LEU A 114 -2.60 11.27 10.04
CA LEU A 114 -2.39 10.77 8.68
C LEU A 114 -3.12 9.44 8.47
N LEU A 115 -3.49 9.17 7.22
CA LEU A 115 -4.01 7.88 6.80
C LEU A 115 -3.34 7.45 5.49
N LEU A 116 -2.64 6.33 5.55
CA LEU A 116 -2.10 5.62 4.41
C LEU A 116 -3.20 4.74 3.80
N THR A 117 -3.63 5.03 2.58
CA THR A 117 -4.57 4.18 1.84
C THR A 117 -3.82 3.04 1.16
N ASP A 118 -4.39 1.83 1.22
CA ASP A 118 -3.81 0.69 0.51
C ASP A 118 -3.75 1.00 -1.00
N PRO A 119 -2.57 0.92 -1.65
CA PRO A 119 -2.42 1.24 -3.06
C PRO A 119 -3.34 0.42 -3.99
N ILE A 120 -3.81 -0.77 -3.56
CA ILE A 120 -4.73 -1.57 -4.35
C ILE A 120 -6.08 -0.87 -4.55
N GLU A 121 -6.54 -0.09 -3.57
CA GLU A 121 -7.76 0.74 -3.66
C GLU A 121 -7.62 1.91 -4.64
N ARG A 122 -6.40 2.17 -5.12
CA ARG A 122 -6.07 3.17 -6.13
C ARG A 122 -5.55 2.53 -7.43
N GLY A 123 -5.83 1.24 -7.62
CA GLY A 123 -5.42 0.50 -8.81
C GLY A 123 -3.90 0.39 -8.97
N LEU A 124 -3.15 0.45 -7.86
CA LEU A 124 -1.69 0.36 -7.81
C LEU A 124 -0.97 1.45 -8.60
N ARG A 125 -1.61 2.61 -8.79
CA ARG A 125 -1.03 3.75 -9.53
C ARG A 125 -0.31 4.72 -8.62
N VAL A 126 -0.77 4.83 -7.38
CA VAL A 126 -0.26 5.77 -6.39
C VAL A 126 -0.39 5.18 -4.99
N ILE A 127 0.46 5.65 -4.07
CA ILE A 127 0.16 5.60 -2.63
C ILE A 127 -0.53 6.92 -2.27
N GLU A 128 -1.71 6.87 -1.68
CA GLU A 128 -2.42 8.05 -1.17
C GLU A 128 -2.20 8.17 0.34
N VAL A 129 -1.74 9.34 0.78
CA VAL A 129 -1.69 9.72 2.19
C VAL A 129 -2.66 10.87 2.42
N THR A 130 -3.71 10.63 3.20
CA THR A 130 -4.69 11.66 3.60
C THR A 130 -4.20 12.34 4.87
N ILE A 131 -4.21 13.68 4.87
CA ILE A 131 -3.92 14.52 6.02
C ILE A 131 -5.25 15.03 6.58
N PHE A 132 -5.51 14.77 7.85
CA PHE A 132 -6.68 15.27 8.54
C PHE A 132 -6.37 16.58 9.28
N GLU A 133 -7.38 17.44 9.37
CA GLU A 133 -7.32 18.57 10.27
C GLU A 133 -7.19 18.07 11.71
N GLU A 134 -6.25 18.65 12.44
CA GLU A 134 -6.20 18.46 13.88
C GLU A 134 -7.50 19.07 14.42
N ARG A 135 -8.35 18.27 15.08
CA ARG A 135 -9.45 18.86 15.85
C ARG A 135 -8.78 19.76 16.88
N SER A 136 -8.77 21.05 16.63
CA SER A 136 -8.65 22.05 17.68
C SER A 136 -9.74 21.67 18.67
N LEU A 137 -9.34 21.09 19.80
CA LEU A 137 -10.17 21.01 20.99
C LEU A 137 -10.40 22.46 21.42
N THR A 138 -11.30 23.13 20.70
CA THR A 138 -11.67 24.51 20.98
C THR A 138 -12.59 24.46 22.20
N ARG A 139 -11.97 24.69 23.36
CA ARG A 139 -12.54 24.94 24.69
C ARG A 139 -13.21 23.79 25.43
#